data_AF-A0A945B074-F1
#
_entry.id   AF-A0A945B074-F1
#
_cell.length_a   1.000
_cell.length_b   1.000
_cell.length_c   1.000
_cell.angle_alpha   90.00
_cell.angle_beta   90.00
_cell.angle_gamma   90.00
#
_symmetry.space_group_name_H-M   'P 1'
#
loop_
_entity.id
_entity.type
_entity.pdbx_description
1 polymer ?
#
loop_
_entity_poly.entity_id
_entity_poly.type
_entity_poly.pdbx_seq_one_letter_code
_entity_poly.pdbx_strand_id
1 'polypeptide(L)'
;MTVTQPEWVEALKKPAAYLLKSPKRIKLLETTTSYLFRADDWLYKIKKTGNEYSTLPVKEAFCREECALSQRFNSNWAVEVLPVTEHNGVIKFGGTG
;
A
#
# COMPACT_ATOMS: atom_id res chain seq x y z
N MET A 1 -3.56 -2.59 25.34
CA MET A 1 -2.19 -2.49 24.77
C MET A 1 -2.31 -1.76 23.45
N THR A 2 -1.84 -0.53 23.35
CA THR A 2 -1.76 0.18 22.06
C THR A 2 -0.68 -0.50 21.23
N VAL A 3 -1.08 -1.27 20.22
CA VAL A 3 -0.15 -1.74 19.19
C VAL A 3 0.37 -0.48 18.51
N THR A 4 1.61 -0.11 18.79
CA THR A 4 2.26 1.05 18.16
C THR A 4 2.33 0.79 16.66
N GLN A 5 1.61 1.60 15.87
CA GLN A 5 1.69 1.52 14.42
C GLN A 5 3.09 1.95 13.96
N PRO A 6 3.67 1.31 12.92
CA PRO A 6 4.95 1.73 12.36
C PRO A 6 4.91 3.19 11.88
N GLU A 7 5.99 3.94 12.05
CA GLU A 7 6.04 5.37 11.67
C GLU A 7 5.74 5.61 10.19
N TRP A 8 6.16 4.69 9.32
CA TRP A 8 5.87 4.76 7.89
C TRP A 8 4.36 4.68 7.58
N VAL A 9 3.57 4.00 8.42
CA VAL A 9 2.11 3.92 8.26
C VAL A 9 1.48 5.30 8.50
N GLU A 10 1.96 6.04 9.51
CA GLU A 10 1.52 7.41 9.76
C GLU A 10 1.91 8.35 8.63
N ALA A 11 3.12 8.20 8.08
CA ALA A 11 3.57 9.00 6.94
C ALA A 11 2.64 8.86 5.72
N LEU A 12 2.16 7.65 5.44
CA LEU A 12 1.24 7.35 4.33
C LEU A 12 -0.20 7.83 4.55
N LYS A 13 -0.55 8.35 5.74
CA LYS A 13 -1.84 9.03 5.98
C LYS A 13 -1.86 10.47 5.48
N LYS A 14 -0.74 10.99 4.96
CA LYS A 14 -0.64 12.36 4.44
C LYS A 14 -0.90 12.39 2.93
N PRO A 15 -1.67 13.37 2.40
CA PRO A 15 -1.92 13.48 0.95
C PRO A 15 -0.67 13.56 0.08
N ALA A 16 0.45 14.08 0.62
CA ALA A 16 1.74 14.16 -0.06
C ALA A 16 2.37 12.78 -0.40
N ALA A 17 1.86 11.70 0.20
CA ALA A 17 2.30 10.34 -0.08
C ALA A 17 1.75 9.76 -1.40
N TYR A 18 0.80 10.44 -2.06
CA TYR A 18 0.06 9.93 -3.22
C TYR A 18 0.42 10.75 -4.46
N LEU A 19 1.25 10.17 -5.34
CA LEU A 19 1.83 10.88 -6.50
C LEU A 19 0.82 11.13 -7.64
N LEU A 20 -0.07 10.19 -7.91
CA LEU A 20 -1.01 10.29 -9.04
C LEU A 20 -2.08 11.36 -8.81
N LYS A 21 -2.69 11.36 -7.62
CA LYS A 21 -3.75 12.27 -7.22
C LYS A 21 -3.68 12.46 -5.73
N SER A 22 -3.57 13.69 -5.26
CA SER A 22 -3.62 14.00 -3.82
C SER A 22 -5.06 13.80 -3.32
N PRO A 23 -5.30 12.81 -2.44
CA PRO A 23 -6.64 12.53 -1.96
C PRO A 23 -7.11 13.57 -0.93
N LYS A 24 -8.41 13.85 -0.92
CA LYS A 24 -9.04 14.72 0.09
C LYS A 24 -9.25 14.00 1.41
N ARG A 25 -9.53 12.69 1.37
CA ARG A 25 -9.73 11.86 2.55
C ARG A 25 -8.91 10.58 2.46
N ILE A 26 -8.15 10.32 3.52
CA ILE A 26 -7.40 9.08 3.70
C ILE A 26 -7.92 8.40 4.96
N LYS A 27 -8.40 7.16 4.82
CA LYS A 27 -8.79 6.32 5.95
C LYS A 27 -7.94 5.06 5.98
N LEU A 28 -7.25 4.83 7.10
CA LEU A 28 -6.56 3.58 7.36
C LEU A 28 -7.55 2.55 7.90
N LEU A 29 -7.59 1.39 7.27
CA LEU A 29 -8.16 0.15 7.80
C LEU A 29 -7.02 -0.86 7.97
N GLU A 30 -7.10 -1.65 9.04
CA GLU A 30 -6.15 -2.70 9.30
C GLU A 30 -6.83 -4.06 9.24
N THR A 31 -6.17 -5.02 8.60
CA THR A 31 -6.49 -6.44 8.72
C THR A 31 -5.42 -7.15 9.53
N THR A 32 -5.57 -8.45 9.74
CA THR A 32 -4.56 -9.29 10.38
C THR A 32 -3.21 -9.22 9.65
N THR A 33 -3.21 -9.14 8.31
CA THR A 33 -1.99 -9.27 7.49
C THR A 33 -1.69 -8.06 6.61
N SER A 34 -2.52 -7.02 6.58
CA SER A 34 -2.37 -5.88 5.69
C SER A 34 -2.84 -4.56 6.29
N TYR A 35 -2.27 -3.47 5.79
CA TYR A 35 -2.77 -2.11 5.92
C TYR A 35 -3.49 -1.72 4.63
N LEU A 36 -4.68 -1.11 4.77
CA LEU A 36 -5.51 -0.63 3.68
C LEU A 36 -5.70 0.88 3.82
N PHE A 37 -5.20 1.64 2.85
CA PHE A 37 -5.37 3.09 2.78
C PHE A 37 -6.44 3.40 1.73
N ARG A 38 -7.62 3.79 2.19
CA ARG A 38 -8.70 4.25 1.31
C ARG A 38 -8.52 5.73 1.06
N ALA A 39 -8.15 6.08 -0.16
CA ALA A 39 -7.77 7.41 -0.61
C ALA A 39 -8.74 7.86 -1.72
N ASP A 40 -9.84 8.51 -1.32
CA ASP A 40 -10.98 8.82 -2.19
C ASP A 40 -11.48 7.60 -2.99
N ASP A 41 -11.24 7.58 -4.30
CA ASP A 41 -11.67 6.53 -5.24
C ASP A 41 -10.68 5.35 -5.30
N TRP A 42 -9.49 5.50 -4.71
CA TRP A 42 -8.42 4.52 -4.76
C TRP A 42 -8.28 3.76 -3.44
N LEU A 43 -7.85 2.50 -3.54
CA LEU A 43 -7.50 1.65 -2.41
C LEU A 43 -6.06 1.19 -2.55
N TYR A 44 -5.21 1.58 -1.60
CA TYR A 44 -3.82 1.14 -1.54
C TYR A 44 -3.67 0.09 -0.46
N LYS A 45 -2.96 -1.00 -0.75
CA LYS A 45 -2.76 -2.11 0.19
C LYS A 45 -1.27 -2.38 0.38
N ILE A 46 -0.84 -2.49 1.63
CA ILE A 46 0.51 -2.91 2.00
C ILE A 46 0.42 -4.13 2.90
N LYS A 47 1.14 -5.21 2.55
CA LYS A 47 1.24 -6.41 3.39
C LYS A 47 2.11 -6.10 4.62
N LYS A 48 1.64 -6.46 5.82
CA LYS A 48 2.37 -6.30 7.09
C LYS A 48 3.69 -7.08 7.08
N THR A 49 4.63 -6.72 7.95
CA THR A 49 5.84 -7.51 8.24
C THR A 49 5.49 -8.68 9.17
N GLY A 50 6.36 -9.69 9.27
CA GLY A 50 6.14 -10.85 10.15
C GLY A 50 5.15 -11.91 9.63
N ASN A 51 4.94 -11.97 8.32
CA ASN A 51 4.17 -13.04 7.64
C ASN A 51 5.10 -13.94 6.82
N GLU A 52 4.53 -14.95 6.16
CA GLU A 52 5.22 -15.92 5.29
C GLU A 52 6.01 -15.30 4.11
N TYR A 53 5.87 -13.99 3.87
CA TYR A 53 6.60 -13.26 2.83
C TYR A 53 7.92 -12.72 3.39
N SER A 54 8.94 -13.58 3.39
CA SER A 54 10.22 -13.35 4.06
C SER A 54 11.16 -12.35 3.35
N THR A 55 11.05 -12.20 2.03
CA THR A 55 11.91 -11.30 1.24
C THR A 55 11.10 -10.32 0.40
N LEU A 56 11.71 -9.21 0.00
CA LEU A 56 11.07 -8.22 -0.86
C LEU A 56 10.62 -8.81 -2.22
N PRO A 57 11.44 -9.62 -2.93
CA PRO A 57 10.99 -10.28 -4.16
C PRO A 57 9.80 -11.23 -3.95
N VAL A 58 9.77 -11.96 -2.83
CA VAL A 58 8.63 -12.82 -2.49
C VAL A 58 7.38 -11.96 -2.25
N LYS A 59 7.48 -10.87 -1.48
CA LYS A 59 6.35 -9.94 -1.27
C LYS A 59 5.84 -9.39 -2.60
N GLU A 60 6.74 -8.99 -3.50
CA GLU A 60 6.38 -8.46 -4.82
C GLU A 60 5.64 -9.51 -5.66
N ALA A 61 6.15 -10.74 -5.74
CA ALA A 61 5.50 -11.84 -6.46
C ALA A 61 4.06 -12.06 -5.96
N PHE A 62 3.85 -12.13 -4.64
CA PHE A 62 2.50 -12.27 -4.07
C PHE A 62 1.60 -11.05 -4.34
N CYS A 63 2.14 -9.83 -4.36
CA CYS A 63 1.37 -8.66 -4.76
C CYS A 63 0.94 -8.73 -6.23
N ARG A 64 1.81 -9.23 -7.13
CA ARG A 64 1.49 -9.40 -8.55
C ARG A 64 0.41 -10.46 -8.78
N GLU A 65 0.49 -11.60 -8.10
CA GLU A 65 -0.55 -12.63 -8.13
C GLU A 65 -1.90 -12.09 -7.62
N GLU A 66 -1.89 -11.32 -6.53
CA GLU A 66 -3.10 -10.70 -5.99
C GLU A 66 -3.72 -9.68 -6.97
N CYS A 67 -2.89 -8.89 -7.67
CA CYS A 67 -3.36 -7.99 -8.71
C CYS A 67 -3.96 -8.75 -9.90
N ALA A 68 -3.29 -9.81 -10.37
CA ALA A 68 -3.76 -10.65 -11.47
C ALA A 68 -5.11 -11.31 -11.15
N LEU A 69 -5.25 -11.84 -9.93
CA LEU A 69 -6.52 -12.38 -9.45
C LEU A 69 -7.61 -11.31 -9.36
N SER A 70 -7.28 -10.14 -8.82
CA SER A 70 -8.24 -9.02 -8.70
C SER A 70 -8.75 -8.59 -10.07
N GLN A 71 -7.87 -8.48 -11.07
CA GLN A 71 -8.22 -8.16 -12.45
C GLN A 71 -9.08 -9.24 -13.09
N ARG A 72 -8.80 -10.52 -12.83
CA ARG A 72 -9.57 -11.65 -13.35
C ARG A 72 -11.02 -11.61 -12.86
N PHE A 73 -11.25 -11.27 -11.59
CA PHE A 73 -12.60 -11.17 -11.02
C PHE A 73 -13.28 -9.81 -11.30
N ASN A 74 -12.49 -8.78 -11.59
CA ASN A 74 -12.98 -7.41 -11.79
C ASN A 74 -12.26 -6.76 -12.97
N SER A 75 -12.60 -7.17 -14.18
CA SER A 75 -11.87 -6.78 -15.40
C SER A 75 -11.83 -5.28 -15.68
N ASN A 76 -12.72 -4.50 -15.05
CA ASN A 76 -12.81 -3.05 -15.22
C ASN A 76 -11.99 -2.27 -14.19
N TRP A 77 -11.36 -2.94 -13.22
CA TRP A 77 -10.54 -2.27 -12.22
C TRP A 77 -9.18 -1.89 -12.79
N ALA A 78 -8.66 -0.76 -12.37
CA ALA A 78 -7.26 -0.40 -12.58
C ALA A 78 -6.47 -0.91 -11.37
N VAL A 79 -5.65 -1.94 -11.56
CA VAL A 79 -4.88 -2.59 -10.49
C VAL A 79 -3.42 -2.69 -10.91
N GLU A 80 -2.52 -2.26 -10.04
CA GLU A 80 -1.07 -2.33 -10.26
C GLU A 80 -0.31 -2.55 -8.94
N VAL A 81 0.91 -3.06 -9.07
CA VAL A 81 1.85 -3.15 -7.94
C VAL A 81 2.75 -1.93 -7.97
N LEU A 82 2.71 -1.15 -6.88
CA LEU A 82 3.56 0.03 -6.71
C LEU A 82 4.65 -0.24 -5.66
N PRO A 83 5.88 0.27 -5.87
CA PRO A 83 6.86 0.33 -4.80
C PRO A 83 6.39 1.31 -3.70
N VAL A 84 6.91 1.14 -2.50
CA VAL A 84 6.85 2.16 -1.45
C VAL A 84 8.26 2.74 -1.34
N THR A 85 8.41 4.02 -1.67
CA THR A 85 9.71 4.69 -1.74
C THR A 85 9.84 5.74 -0.65
N GLU A 86 11.08 6.00 -0.23
CA GLU A 86 11.40 7.09 0.69
C GLU A 86 12.42 8.01 0.03
N HIS A 87 12.13 9.30 -0.01
CA HIS A 87 13.05 10.33 -0.51
C HIS A 87 13.02 11.55 0.40
N ASN A 88 14.18 11.96 0.93
CA ASN A 88 14.32 13.05 1.90
C ASN A 88 13.35 12.92 3.12
N GLY A 89 13.19 11.69 3.65
CA GLY A 89 12.29 11.42 4.78
C GLY A 89 10.79 11.43 4.43
N VAL A 90 10.45 11.54 3.14
CA VAL A 90 9.06 11.50 2.67
C VAL A 90 8.79 10.14 2.04
N ILE A 91 7.88 9.39 2.66
CA ILE A 91 7.45 8.06 2.22
C ILE A 91 6.24 8.20 1.29
N LYS A 92 6.26 7.50 0.15
CA LYS A 92 5.25 7.63 -0.92
C LYS A 92 4.88 6.27 -1.52
N PHE A 93 3.66 6.21 -2.06
CA PHE A 93 3.26 5.17 -3.00
C PHE A 93 3.78 5.51 -4.41
N GLY A 94 4.49 4.56 -5.01
CA GLY A 94 5.12 4.73 -6.32
C GLY A 94 6.45 5.49 -6.25
N GLY A 95 6.90 5.95 -7.42
CA GLY A 95 8.20 6.62 -7.59
C GLY A 95 9.34 5.67 -7.96
N THR A 96 10.45 6.24 -8.41
CA THR A 96 11.73 5.54 -8.58
C THR A 96 12.54 5.77 -7.31
N GLY A 97 12.80 4.69 -6.56
CA GLY A 97 13.71 4.72 -5.41
C GLY A 97 15.15 4.81 -5.85
#